data_AF-A0A7S0T609-F1
#
_entry.id   AF-A0A7S0T609-F1
#
_cell.length_a   1.000
_cell.length_b   1.000
_cell.length_c   1.000
_cell.angle_alpha   90.00
_cell.angle_beta   90.00
_cell.angle_gamma   90.00
#
_symmetry.space_group_name_H-M   'P 1'
#
loop_
_entity.id
_entity.type
_entity.pdbx_description
1 polymer ?
#
loop_
_entity_poly.entity_id
_entity_poly.type
_entity_poly.pdbx_seq_one_letter_code
_entity_poly.pdbx_strand_id
1 'polypeptide(L)'
;QSKASECRFPRVVVTQPRRIAAISVAKRVACERGTDIGGDDVGYSVRFDDRTTPRTRLRFVTHGVLLRETTSVNNNNTNFARRAKTVPTTCALQTVSFAYDVVVIDEVHERCINTDLLLGLCKAALLLS
;
A
#
# COMPACT_ATOMS: atom_id res chain seq x y z
N GLN A 1 30.25 -20.54 -6.32
CA GLN A 1 28.80 -20.79 -6.09
C GLN A 1 28.07 -19.48 -6.35
N SER A 2 27.32 -19.45 -7.45
CA SER A 2 26.58 -18.29 -7.96
C SER A 2 25.53 -17.86 -6.95
N LYS A 3 25.65 -16.63 -6.41
CA LYS A 3 24.57 -15.94 -5.72
C LYS A 3 23.44 -15.74 -6.73
N ALA A 4 22.43 -16.61 -6.69
CA ALA A 4 21.16 -16.31 -7.34
C ALA A 4 20.67 -14.99 -6.73
N SER A 5 20.53 -13.95 -7.56
CA SER A 5 19.85 -12.73 -7.16
C SER A 5 18.47 -13.11 -6.64
N GLU A 6 18.24 -12.95 -5.34
CA GLU A 6 16.95 -13.24 -4.75
C GLU A 6 15.92 -12.32 -5.41
N CYS A 7 15.07 -12.88 -6.28
CA CYS A 7 14.03 -12.14 -6.99
C CYS A 7 13.06 -11.60 -5.94
N ARG A 8 13.31 -10.37 -5.50
CA ARG A 8 12.46 -9.69 -4.53
C ARG A 8 11.16 -9.35 -5.23
N PHE A 9 10.10 -10.06 -4.90
CA PHE A 9 8.76 -9.74 -5.38
C PHE A 9 8.38 -8.32 -4.97
N PRO A 10 7.80 -7.52 -5.89
CA PRO A 10 7.38 -6.15 -5.61
C PRO A 10 6.29 -6.13 -4.55
N ARG A 11 6.28 -5.08 -3.73
CA ARG A 11 5.17 -4.75 -2.82
C ARG A 11 4.10 -3.99 -3.59
N VAL A 12 2.91 -4.56 -3.62
CA VAL A 12 1.76 -4.04 -4.37
C VAL A 12 0.68 -3.61 -3.39
N VAL A 13 0.16 -2.40 -3.55
CA VAL A 13 -1.05 -1.95 -2.86
C VAL A 13 -2.18 -1.75 -3.87
N VAL A 14 -3.36 -2.25 -3.54
CA VAL A 14 -4.58 -2.10 -4.34
C VAL A 14 -5.60 -1.35 -3.49
N THR A 15 -6.10 -0.23 -3.97
CA THR A 15 -7.12 0.54 -3.25
C THR A 15 -8.51 0.14 -3.67
N GLN A 16 -9.46 0.24 -2.74
CA GLN A 16 -10.89 0.03 -2.96
C GLN A 16 -11.68 1.18 -2.31
N PRO A 17 -12.77 1.68 -2.92
CA PRO A 17 -13.61 2.71 -2.31
C PRO A 17 -14.39 2.17 -1.12
N ARG A 18 -14.74 0.88 -1.14
CA ARG A 18 -15.60 0.24 -0.14
C ARG A 18 -14.81 -0.71 0.76
N ARG A 19 -15.08 -0.62 2.06
CA ARG A 19 -14.47 -1.52 3.07
C ARG A 19 -14.75 -3.00 2.78
N ILE A 20 -16.00 -3.34 2.46
CA ILE A 20 -16.41 -4.73 2.21
C ILE A 20 -15.73 -5.27 0.95
N ALA A 21 -15.58 -4.44 -0.09
CA ALA A 21 -14.85 -4.81 -1.30
C ALA A 21 -13.37 -5.13 -0.99
N ALA A 22 -12.67 -4.24 -0.27
CA ALA A 22 -11.28 -4.47 0.14
C ALA A 22 -11.09 -5.81 0.87
N ILE A 23 -11.94 -6.09 1.85
CA ILE A 23 -11.87 -7.32 2.64
C ILE A 23 -12.20 -8.55 1.79
N SER A 24 -13.27 -8.48 1.00
CA SER A 24 -13.74 -9.60 0.19
C SER A 24 -12.74 -9.99 -0.89
N VAL A 25 -12.20 -9.00 -1.62
CA VAL A 25 -11.19 -9.22 -2.66
C VAL A 25 -9.92 -9.79 -2.04
N ALA A 26 -9.45 -9.25 -0.91
CA ALA A 26 -8.25 -9.78 -0.25
C ALA A 26 -8.42 -11.25 0.17
N LYS A 27 -9.56 -11.59 0.77
CA LYS A 27 -9.87 -12.98 1.14
C LYS A 27 -9.95 -13.88 -0.09
N ARG A 28 -10.61 -13.42 -1.15
CA ARG A 28 -10.73 -14.18 -2.40
C ARG A 28 -9.37 -14.46 -3.03
N VAL A 29 -8.52 -13.44 -3.12
CA VAL A 29 -7.16 -13.55 -3.68
C VAL A 29 -6.26 -14.44 -2.80
N ALA A 30 -6.38 -14.35 -1.47
CA ALA A 30 -5.66 -15.24 -0.57
C ALA A 30 -6.05 -16.72 -0.80
N CYS A 31 -7.35 -17.01 -0.95
CA CYS A 31 -7.85 -18.35 -1.28
C CYS A 31 -7.34 -18.84 -2.64
N GLU A 32 -7.39 -17.99 -3.69
CA GLU A 32 -6.91 -18.35 -5.02
C GLU A 32 -5.40 -18.61 -5.06
N ARG A 33 -4.64 -17.96 -4.17
CA ARG A 33 -3.19 -18.16 -4.03
C ARG A 33 -2.81 -19.28 -3.06
N GLY A 34 -3.78 -19.91 -2.40
CA GLY A 34 -3.54 -20.95 -1.40
C GLY A 34 -2.80 -20.45 -0.16
N THR A 35 -3.03 -19.19 0.25
CA THR A 35 -2.38 -18.56 1.41
C THR A 35 -3.40 -18.04 2.41
N ASP A 36 -2.99 -17.90 3.67
CA ASP A 36 -3.82 -17.31 4.70
C ASP A 36 -3.87 -15.79 4.60
N ILE A 37 -5.05 -15.22 4.88
CA ILE A 37 -5.20 -13.77 4.96
C ILE A 37 -4.46 -13.20 6.17
N GLY A 38 -3.67 -12.15 5.94
CA GLY A 38 -2.83 -11.56 6.99
C GLY A 38 -1.51 -12.30 7.20
N GLY A 39 -1.11 -13.16 6.27
CA GLY A 39 0.24 -13.70 6.16
C GLY A 39 1.20 -12.76 5.40
N ASP A 40 2.28 -13.33 4.89
CA ASP A 40 3.31 -12.57 4.15
C ASP A 40 2.94 -12.33 2.68
N ASP A 41 1.93 -13.04 2.16
CA ASP A 41 1.56 -12.93 0.75
C ASP A 41 0.44 -11.90 0.54
N VAL A 42 -0.72 -12.12 1.16
CA VAL A 42 -1.93 -11.29 0.97
C VAL A 42 -2.46 -10.78 2.31
N GLY A 43 -2.86 -9.51 2.36
CA GLY A 43 -3.51 -8.89 3.51
C GLY A 43 -4.39 -7.71 3.15
N TYR A 44 -5.14 -7.19 4.11
CA TYR A 44 -5.94 -5.97 3.93
C TYR A 44 -5.80 -5.02 5.11
N SER A 45 -5.99 -3.72 4.85
CA SER A 45 -6.11 -2.72 5.90
C SER A 45 -7.22 -1.73 5.60
N VAL A 46 -8.18 -1.69 6.50
CA VAL A 46 -9.32 -0.79 6.45
C VAL A 46 -9.42 -0.05 7.79
N ARG A 47 -10.28 0.96 7.87
CA ARG A 47 -10.39 1.73 9.11
C ARG A 47 -10.78 0.82 10.28
N PHE A 48 -9.96 0.85 11.33
CA PHE A 48 -10.11 0.06 12.57
C PHE A 48 -9.90 -1.45 12.43
N ASP A 49 -9.40 -1.94 11.30
CA ASP A 49 -9.21 -3.37 11.07
C ASP A 49 -8.06 -3.59 10.09
N ASP A 50 -6.93 -4.06 10.61
CA ASP A 50 -5.71 -4.32 9.83
C ASP A 50 -5.32 -5.79 9.97
N ARG A 51 -5.31 -6.50 8.83
CA ARG A 51 -4.88 -7.88 8.69
C ARG A 51 -3.69 -7.91 7.73
N THR A 52 -2.59 -7.32 8.15
CA THR A 52 -1.32 -7.32 7.42
C THR A 52 -0.13 -7.56 8.35
N THR A 53 1.00 -7.91 7.77
CA THR A 53 2.30 -8.01 8.43
C THR A 53 3.29 -7.11 7.71
N PRO A 54 4.45 -6.80 8.33
CA PRO A 54 5.53 -6.07 7.64
C PRO A 54 6.08 -6.77 6.39
N ARG A 55 5.74 -8.05 6.18
CA ARG A 55 6.17 -8.86 5.04
C ARG A 55 5.07 -9.05 3.99
N THR A 56 3.82 -8.66 4.27
CA THR A 56 2.71 -8.72 3.31
C THR A 56 3.10 -8.06 1.99
N ARG A 57 3.02 -8.84 0.90
CA ARG A 57 3.42 -8.41 -0.45
C ARG A 57 2.30 -7.73 -1.21
N LEU A 58 1.09 -8.27 -1.12
CA LEU A 58 -0.11 -7.74 -1.76
C LEU A 58 -1.09 -7.25 -0.69
N ARG A 59 -1.30 -5.93 -0.64
CA ARG A 59 -2.15 -5.29 0.36
C ARG A 59 -3.37 -4.65 -0.29
N PHE A 60 -4.56 -5.02 0.17
CA PHE A 60 -5.82 -4.37 -0.22
C PHE A 60 -6.21 -3.33 0.83
N VAL A 61 -6.42 -2.08 0.43
CA VAL A 61 -6.71 -1.00 1.38
C VAL A 61 -7.89 -0.16 0.94
N THR A 62 -8.52 0.56 1.87
CA THR A 62 -9.42 1.64 1.45
C THR A 62 -8.65 2.88 1.05
N HIS A 63 -9.20 3.70 0.15
CA HIS A 63 -8.59 4.97 -0.26
C HIS A 63 -8.16 5.83 0.94
N GLY A 64 -9.04 5.94 1.94
CA GLY A 64 -8.78 6.74 3.14
C GLY A 64 -7.65 6.21 4.03
N VAL A 65 -7.40 4.88 4.04
CA VAL A 65 -6.25 4.30 4.75
C VAL A 65 -4.96 4.71 4.06
N LEU A 66 -4.88 4.55 2.73
CA LEU A 66 -3.68 4.91 1.97
C LEU A 66 -3.39 6.41 2.00
N LEU A 67 -4.41 7.26 1.89
CA LEU A 67 -4.27 8.71 2.05
C LEU A 67 -3.70 9.08 3.41
N ARG A 68 -4.24 8.48 4.48
CA ARG A 68 -3.75 8.73 5.85
C ARG A 68 -2.29 8.32 5.99
N GLU A 69 -1.91 7.15 5.49
CA GLU A 69 -0.51 6.68 5.48
C GLU A 69 0.43 7.64 4.75
N THR A 70 -0.04 8.23 3.65
CA THR A 70 0.74 9.21 2.87
C THR A 70 0.94 10.52 3.64
N THR A 71 -0.10 10.99 4.34
CA THR A 71 -0.07 12.26 5.08
C THR A 71 0.54 12.17 6.48
N SER A 72 0.55 11.00 7.11
CA SER A 72 1.12 10.79 8.45
C SER A 72 2.65 10.73 8.39
N VAL A 73 3.28 11.90 8.43
CA VAL A 73 4.74 12.07 8.42
C VAL A 73 5.40 11.75 9.79
N ASN A 74 4.65 11.42 10.84
CA ASN A 74 5.25 11.16 12.14
C ASN A 74 4.45 10.13 12.97
N ASN A 75 5.17 9.09 13.45
CA ASN A 75 4.98 8.33 14.71
C ASN A 75 5.41 6.85 14.56
N ASN A 76 6.70 6.61 14.82
CA ASN A 76 7.44 5.50 15.49
C ASN A 76 6.84 4.09 15.70
N ASN A 77 5.69 3.71 15.14
CA ASN A 77 5.02 2.44 15.44
C ASN A 77 4.82 1.56 14.20
N THR A 78 5.21 2.04 13.01
CA THR A 78 5.23 1.21 11.81
C THR A 78 6.67 0.76 11.57
N ASN A 79 6.92 -0.54 11.75
CA ASN A 79 8.16 -1.21 11.34
C ASN A 79 8.46 -1.11 9.82
N PHE A 80 7.61 -0.38 9.09
CA PHE A 80 7.62 -0.18 7.65
C PHE A 80 8.42 1.07 7.22
N ALA A 81 8.61 2.06 8.12
CA ALA A 81 9.38 3.28 7.85
C ALA A 81 10.91 3.13 7.99
N ARG A 82 11.42 1.95 8.36
CA ARG A 82 12.87 1.71 8.64
C ARG A 82 13.81 1.84 7.43
N ARG A 83 13.30 2.15 6.24
CA ARG A 83 14.10 2.36 5.02
C ARG A 83 14.22 3.83 4.59
N ALA A 84 13.65 4.76 5.34
CA ALA A 84 13.88 6.20 5.14
C ALA A 84 15.29 6.59 5.61
N LYS A 85 16.30 6.32 4.77
CA LYS A 85 17.67 6.80 4.99
C LYS A 85 17.72 8.27 4.56
N THR A 86 17.73 9.18 5.53
CA THR A 86 18.19 10.58 5.47
C THR A 86 17.90 11.35 4.16
N VAL A 87 16.77 12.06 4.09
CA VAL A 87 16.59 13.19 3.14
C VAL A 87 15.78 14.31 3.82
N PRO A 88 16.26 15.57 3.81
CA PRO A 88 15.61 16.68 4.50
C PRO A 88 14.49 17.31 3.63
N THR A 89 13.38 17.65 4.28
CA THR A 89 12.44 18.76 3.93
C THR A 89 11.62 18.77 2.63
N THR A 90 11.25 17.62 2.03
CA THR A 90 10.15 17.53 1.05
C THR A 90 9.09 16.48 1.46
N CYS A 91 8.48 16.84 2.59
CA CYS A 91 7.41 16.23 3.38
C CYS A 91 6.21 15.66 2.57
N ALA A 92 5.70 14.49 2.99
CA ALA A 92 4.48 13.77 2.54
C ALA A 92 4.51 12.96 1.22
N LEU A 93 4.96 13.53 0.09
CA LEU A 93 4.88 12.84 -1.22
C LEU A 93 5.82 11.63 -1.36
N GLN A 94 6.89 11.63 -0.57
CA GLN A 94 7.94 10.62 -0.61
C GLN A 94 7.60 9.34 0.17
N THR A 95 6.52 9.34 0.98
CA THR A 95 6.10 8.20 1.80
C THR A 95 5.46 7.08 0.97
N VAL A 96 4.72 7.41 -0.10
CA VAL A 96 4.10 6.39 -0.98
C VAL A 96 5.16 5.73 -1.85
N SER A 97 6.11 6.52 -2.34
CA SER A 97 7.12 6.08 -3.31
C SER A 97 8.15 5.09 -2.75
N PHE A 98 8.34 5.02 -1.43
CA PHE A 98 9.31 4.10 -0.81
C PHE A 98 8.68 2.86 -0.16
N ALA A 99 7.36 2.89 0.01
CA ALA A 99 6.59 1.86 0.68
C ALA A 99 6.24 0.69 -0.25
N TYR A 100 5.76 1.04 -1.45
CA TYR A 100 5.23 0.12 -2.45
C TYR A 100 5.93 0.36 -3.78
N ASP A 101 6.21 -0.74 -4.48
CA ASP A 101 6.77 -0.69 -5.82
C ASP A 101 5.67 -0.46 -6.87
N VAL A 102 4.42 -0.87 -6.56
CA VAL A 102 3.25 -0.71 -7.43
C VAL A 102 2.04 -0.25 -6.62
N VAL A 103 1.36 0.78 -7.11
CA VAL A 103 0.09 1.28 -6.57
C VAL A 103 -0.99 1.10 -7.63
N VAL A 104 -2.02 0.34 -7.30
CA VAL A 104 -3.21 0.14 -8.15
C VAL A 104 -4.37 0.91 -7.53
N ILE A 105 -4.92 1.85 -8.28
CA ILE A 105 -6.11 2.60 -7.88
C ILE A 105 -7.30 1.96 -8.58
N ASP A 106 -8.12 1.20 -7.85
CA ASP A 106 -9.29 0.52 -8.39
C ASP A 106 -10.55 1.40 -8.36
N GLU A 107 -11.56 1.01 -9.13
CA GLU A 107 -12.89 1.65 -9.14
C GLU A 107 -12.82 3.17 -9.41
N VAL A 108 -11.85 3.62 -10.23
CA VAL A 108 -11.61 5.04 -10.53
C VAL A 108 -12.85 5.71 -11.13
N HIS A 109 -13.71 4.93 -11.77
CA HIS A 109 -14.98 5.40 -12.33
C HIS A 109 -15.99 5.85 -11.27
N GLU A 110 -15.85 5.47 -10.00
CA GLU A 110 -16.71 5.96 -8.89
C GLU A 110 -16.47 7.45 -8.56
N ARG A 111 -15.43 8.08 -9.14
CA ARG A 111 -15.13 9.54 -9.05
C ARG A 111 -15.25 10.10 -7.63
N CYS A 112 -14.74 9.34 -6.66
CA CYS A 112 -14.73 9.74 -5.26
C CYS A 112 -13.60 10.75 -4.99
N ILE A 113 -13.85 11.73 -4.09
CA ILE A 113 -12.85 12.75 -3.71
C ILE A 113 -11.52 12.15 -3.26
N ASN A 114 -11.55 11.06 -2.50
CA ASN A 114 -10.35 10.38 -2.02
C ASN A 114 -9.55 9.76 -3.17
N THR A 115 -10.24 9.28 -4.20
CA THR A 115 -9.60 8.71 -5.41
C THR A 115 -8.92 9.81 -6.21
N ASP A 116 -9.58 10.96 -6.39
CA ASP A 116 -8.99 12.10 -7.10
C ASP A 116 -7.77 12.67 -6.36
N LEU A 117 -7.84 12.75 -5.02
CA LEU A 117 -6.71 13.14 -4.19
C LEU A 117 -5.55 12.14 -4.32
N LEU A 118 -5.82 10.83 -4.28
CA LEU A 118 -4.79 9.80 -4.49
C LEU A 118 -4.15 9.91 -5.88
N LEU A 119 -4.96 10.10 -6.92
CA LEU A 119 -4.45 10.28 -8.28
C LEU A 119 -3.58 11.54 -8.39
N GLY A 120 -4.00 12.64 -7.78
CA GLY A 120 -3.21 13.87 -7.70
C GLY A 120 -1.87 13.66 -7.00
N LEU A 121 -1.87 12.94 -5.87
CA LEU A 121 -0.65 12.61 -5.12
C LEU A 121 0.27 11.65 -5.91
N CYS A 122 -0.27 10.61 -6.53
CA CYS A 122 0.49 9.69 -7.38
C CYS A 122 1.09 10.43 -8.58
N LYS A 123 0.33 11.30 -9.24
CA LYS A 123 0.83 12.15 -10.34
C LYS A 123 1.98 13.05 -9.87
N ALA A 124 1.81 13.71 -8.72
CA ALA A 124 2.86 14.55 -8.16
C ALA A 124 4.11 13.73 -7.81
N ALA A 125 3.96 12.53 -7.25
CA ALA A 125 5.09 11.64 -6.95
C ALA A 125 5.85 11.19 -8.21
N LEU A 126 5.13 10.84 -9.29
CA LEU A 126 5.73 10.45 -10.58
C LEU A 126 6.40 11.61 -11.32
N LEU A 127 5.96 12.85 -11.09
CA LEU A 127 6.61 14.04 -11.67
C LEU A 127 7.88 14.43 -10.91
N LEU A 128 8.07 13.92 -9.69
CA LEU A 128 9.22 14.19 -8.83
C LEU A 128 10.28 13.07 -8.86
N SER A 129 9.97 11.92 -9.47
CA SER A 129 10.88 10.80 -9.70
C SER A 129 11.69 10.96 -10.98
#